data_AF-A0A3D5RYU5-F1
#
_entry.id   AF-A0A3D5RYU5-F1
#
_cell.length_a   1.000
_cell.length_b   1.000
_cell.length_c   1.000
_cell.angle_alpha   90.00
_cell.angle_beta   90.00
_cell.angle_gamma   90.00
#
_symmetry.space_group_name_H-M   'P 1'
#
loop_
_entity.id
_entity.type
_entity.pdbx_description
1 polymer ?
#
loop_
_entity_poly.entity_id
_entity_poly.type
_entity_poly.pdbx_seq_one_letter_code
_entity_poly.pdbx_strand_id
1 'polypeptide(L)'
;MKINDLSVAEIKKCYDDPNLQGSVSQFIGLLKRFDVTEDDKYLEDMTDIALATVPSLPFDEVMLDNEWTKNPNMIMMVIGSHMVEHGILPHYNDNG
;
A
#
# COMPACT_ATOMS: atom_id res chain seq x y z
N MET A 1 1.50 -15.13 -6.18
CA MET A 1 2.93 -14.97 -5.85
C MET A 1 3.01 -14.15 -4.58
N LYS A 2 3.75 -14.65 -3.59
CA LYS A 2 3.91 -13.96 -2.31
C LYS A 2 4.97 -12.88 -2.43
N ILE A 3 4.85 -11.80 -1.68
CA ILE A 3 5.88 -10.76 -1.63
C ILE A 3 7.26 -11.33 -1.24
N ASN A 4 7.31 -12.35 -0.38
CA ASN A 4 8.55 -13.02 0.04
C ASN A 4 9.16 -13.95 -1.02
N ASP A 5 8.45 -14.24 -2.12
CA ASP A 5 9.02 -14.96 -3.25
C ASP A 5 9.94 -14.05 -4.09
N LEU A 6 9.88 -12.73 -3.88
CA LEU A 6 10.71 -11.73 -4.54
C LEU A 6 11.97 -11.43 -3.73
N SER A 7 13.06 -11.14 -4.43
CA SER A 7 14.26 -10.59 -3.81
C SER A 7 14.02 -9.15 -3.34
N VAL A 8 14.80 -8.71 -2.36
CA VAL A 8 14.79 -7.31 -1.88
C VAL A 8 15.02 -6.31 -3.02
N ALA A 9 15.84 -6.67 -4.02
CA ALA A 9 16.10 -5.81 -5.17
C ALA A 9 14.88 -5.67 -6.10
N GLU A 10 14.12 -6.75 -6.30
CA GLU A 10 12.87 -6.72 -7.07
C GLU A 10 11.79 -5.91 -6.37
N ILE A 11 11.67 -6.05 -5.04
CA ILE A 11 10.74 -5.25 -4.23
C ILE A 11 11.09 -3.77 -4.32
N LYS A 12 12.38 -3.40 -4.15
CA LYS A 12 12.83 -2.01 -4.29
C LYS A 12 12.53 -1.43 -5.67
N LYS A 13 12.86 -2.18 -6.72
CA LYS A 13 12.57 -1.77 -8.11
C LYS A 13 11.07 -1.56 -8.33
N CYS A 14 10.22 -2.38 -7.72
CA CYS A 14 8.77 -2.19 -7.75
C CYS A 14 8.36 -0.89 -7.05
N TYR A 15 8.97 -0.59 -5.89
CA TYR A 15 8.67 0.63 -5.14
C TYR A 15 9.21 1.91 -5.75
N ASP A 16 10.17 1.82 -6.68
CA ASP A 16 10.66 2.94 -7.48
C ASP A 16 9.68 3.38 -8.59
N ASP A 17 8.56 2.67 -8.82
CA ASP A 17 7.54 3.05 -9.80
C ASP A 17 6.75 4.29 -9.33
N PRO A 18 6.80 5.43 -10.07
CA PRO A 18 6.07 6.64 -9.71
C PRO A 18 4.55 6.45 -9.66
N ASN A 19 3.99 5.54 -10.48
CA ASN A 19 2.55 5.27 -10.46
C ASN A 19 2.16 4.57 -9.18
N LEU A 20 2.95 3.58 -8.75
CA LEU A 20 2.73 2.89 -7.48
C LEU A 20 2.85 3.85 -6.30
N GLN A 21 3.91 4.68 -6.27
CA GLN A 21 4.08 5.70 -5.23
C GLN A 21 2.91 6.67 -5.16
N GLY A 22 2.40 7.12 -6.32
CA GLY A 22 1.23 7.97 -6.42
C GLY A 22 -0.04 7.31 -5.86
N SER A 23 -0.32 6.07 -6.29
CA SER A 23 -1.45 5.29 -5.78
C SER A 23 -1.37 5.06 -4.27
N VAL A 24 -0.19 4.70 -3.75
CA VAL A 24 0.02 4.48 -2.31
C VAL A 24 -0.15 5.80 -1.54
N SER A 25 0.38 6.91 -2.04
CA SER A 25 0.18 8.23 -1.41
C SER A 25 -1.31 8.63 -1.35
N GLN A 26 -2.06 8.41 -2.44
CA GLN A 26 -3.50 8.67 -2.46
C GLN A 26 -4.25 7.76 -1.50
N PHE A 27 -3.93 6.45 -1.49
CA PHE A 27 -4.50 5.48 -0.57
C PHE A 27 -4.30 5.88 0.90
N ILE A 28 -3.06 6.23 1.30
CA ILE A 28 -2.77 6.70 2.67
C ILE A 28 -3.51 8.02 2.97
N GLY A 29 -3.60 8.92 1.98
CA GLY A 29 -4.35 10.17 2.11
C GLY A 29 -5.84 9.97 2.41
N LEU A 30 -6.47 9.00 1.73
CA LEU A 30 -7.87 8.62 1.98
C LEU A 30 -8.05 7.94 3.33
N LEU A 31 -7.14 7.04 3.71
CA LEU A 31 -7.15 6.39 5.02
C LEU A 31 -7.10 7.43 6.16
N LYS A 32 -6.24 8.45 6.05
CA LYS A 32 -6.18 9.55 7.03
C LYS A 32 -7.47 10.38 7.07
N ARG A 33 -8.15 10.56 5.94
CA ARG A 33 -9.44 11.26 5.92
C ARG A 33 -10.52 10.44 6.59
N PHE A 34 -10.59 9.14 6.29
CA PHE A 34 -11.49 8.22 6.97
C PHE A 34 -11.28 8.23 8.48
N ASP A 35 -10.04 8.15 8.96
CA ASP A 35 -9.72 8.17 10.39
C ASP A 35 -10.23 9.43 11.12
N VAL A 36 -10.29 10.56 10.41
CA VAL A 36 -10.77 11.84 10.96
C VAL A 36 -12.29 12.01 10.83
N THR A 37 -12.90 11.55 9.74
CA THR A 37 -14.31 11.85 9.42
C THR A 37 -15.26 10.68 9.62
N GLU A 38 -14.75 9.45 9.71
CA GLU A 38 -15.51 8.20 9.69
C GLU A 38 -16.50 8.10 8.51
N ASP A 39 -16.17 8.73 7.38
CA ASP A 39 -17.02 8.73 6.18
C ASP A 39 -16.66 7.54 5.29
N ASP A 40 -17.58 6.57 5.21
CA ASP A 40 -17.43 5.32 4.45
C ASP A 40 -17.09 5.55 2.98
N LYS A 41 -17.40 6.72 2.40
CA LYS A 41 -16.97 7.05 1.04
C LYS A 41 -15.45 6.95 0.88
N TYR A 42 -14.68 7.31 1.88
CA TYR A 42 -13.22 7.21 1.81
C TYR A 42 -12.74 5.74 1.83
N LEU A 43 -13.51 4.82 2.43
CA LEU A 43 -13.27 3.37 2.34
C LEU A 43 -13.55 2.83 0.94
N GLU A 44 -14.61 3.32 0.29
CA GLU A 44 -14.92 2.98 -1.10
C GLU A 44 -13.82 3.48 -2.04
N ASP A 45 -13.47 4.77 -1.94
CA ASP A 45 -12.44 5.40 -2.77
C ASP A 45 -11.07 4.71 -2.59
N MET A 46 -10.66 4.34 -1.36
CA MET A 46 -9.39 3.63 -1.15
C MET A 46 -9.42 2.21 -1.72
N THR A 47 -10.58 1.55 -1.69
CA THR A 47 -10.76 0.21 -2.24
C THR A 47 -10.64 0.22 -3.77
N ASP A 48 -11.18 1.24 -4.44
CA ASP A 48 -11.04 1.41 -5.88
C ASP A 48 -9.56 1.59 -6.29
N ILE A 49 -8.80 2.39 -5.53
CA ILE A 49 -7.36 2.56 -5.76
C ILE A 49 -6.63 1.22 -5.60
N ALA A 50 -6.95 0.46 -4.55
CA ALA A 50 -6.32 -0.83 -4.30
C ALA A 50 -6.61 -1.84 -5.41
N LEU A 51 -7.87 -1.95 -5.84
CA LEU A 51 -8.30 -2.83 -6.92
C LEU A 51 -7.67 -2.47 -8.27
N ALA A 52 -7.42 -1.19 -8.53
CA ALA A 52 -6.73 -0.74 -9.73
C ALA A 52 -5.22 -0.98 -9.68
N THR A 53 -4.61 -0.86 -8.50
CA THR A 53 -3.14 -0.88 -8.33
C THR A 53 -2.59 -2.29 -8.17
N VAL A 54 -3.19 -3.10 -7.30
CA VAL A 54 -2.67 -4.43 -6.94
C VAL A 54 -2.45 -5.37 -8.14
N PRO A 55 -3.31 -5.43 -9.16
CA PRO A 55 -3.10 -6.29 -10.32
C PRO A 55 -1.83 -5.99 -11.14
N SER A 56 -1.23 -4.81 -10.98
CA SER A 56 0.02 -4.42 -11.66
C SER A 56 1.28 -4.85 -10.92
N LEU A 57 1.15 -5.31 -9.68
CA LEU A 57 2.26 -5.72 -8.85
C LEU A 57 2.80 -7.10 -9.25
N PRO A 58 4.10 -7.38 -9.03
CA PRO A 58 4.66 -8.70 -9.23
C PRO A 58 4.22 -9.73 -8.18
N PHE A 59 3.40 -9.33 -7.19
CA PHE A 59 2.87 -10.19 -6.13
C PHE A 59 1.39 -9.86 -5.86
N ASP A 60 0.62 -10.86 -5.42
CA ASP A 60 -0.81 -10.75 -5.10
C ASP A 60 -1.12 -11.17 -3.65
N GLU A 61 -0.09 -11.40 -2.84
CA GLU A 61 -0.23 -11.93 -1.48
C GLU A 61 0.85 -11.36 -0.55
N VAL A 62 0.43 -10.82 0.59
CA VAL A 62 1.31 -10.24 1.63
C VAL A 62 1.04 -10.90 2.98
N MET A 63 2.01 -10.80 3.89
CA MET A 63 1.86 -11.25 5.28
C MET A 63 1.36 -10.10 6.14
N LEU A 64 0.26 -10.31 6.88
CA LEU A 64 -0.24 -9.39 7.89
C LEU A 64 -0.68 -10.24 9.11
N ASP A 65 -0.25 -9.87 10.32
CA ASP A 65 -0.59 -10.59 11.56
C ASP A 65 -0.31 -12.11 11.54
N ASN A 66 0.76 -12.52 10.86
CA ASN A 66 1.16 -13.92 10.61
C ASN A 66 0.20 -14.72 9.70
N GLU A 67 -0.72 -14.04 9.02
CA GLU A 67 -1.59 -14.63 8.01
C GLU A 67 -1.26 -14.10 6.62
N TRP A 68 -1.30 -14.99 5.63
CA TRP A 68 -1.21 -14.60 4.24
C TRP A 68 -2.55 -14.09 3.75
N THR A 69 -2.56 -12.90 3.17
CA THR A 69 -3.78 -12.26 2.66
C THR A 69 -3.61 -11.78 1.24
N LYS A 70 -4.69 -11.93 0.46
CA LYS A 70 -4.84 -11.40 -0.90
C LYS A 70 -5.76 -10.19 -0.96
N ASN A 71 -6.18 -9.68 0.20
CA ASN A 71 -7.07 -8.52 0.26
C ASN A 71 -6.31 -7.30 -0.31
N PRO A 72 -6.83 -6.63 -1.36
CA PRO A 72 -6.13 -5.52 -2.00
C PRO A 72 -5.81 -4.36 -1.06
N ASN A 73 -6.72 -4.02 -0.14
CA ASN A 73 -6.51 -2.95 0.84
C ASN A 73 -5.37 -3.31 1.80
N MET A 74 -5.31 -4.57 2.25
CA MET A 74 -4.22 -5.03 3.11
C MET A 74 -2.88 -5.05 2.37
N ILE A 75 -2.87 -5.43 1.09
CA ILE A 75 -1.67 -5.37 0.24
C ILE A 75 -1.17 -3.92 0.14
N MET A 76 -2.06 -2.97 -0.16
CA MET A 76 -1.72 -1.55 -0.22
C MET A 76 -1.21 -1.01 1.13
N MET A 77 -1.79 -1.45 2.25
CA MET A 77 -1.31 -1.08 3.59
C MET A 77 0.12 -1.56 3.86
N VAL A 78 0.43 -2.84 3.55
CA VAL A 78 1.78 -3.40 3.74
C VAL A 78 2.80 -2.67 2.86
N ILE A 79 2.48 -2.42 1.59
CA ILE A 79 3.34 -1.66 0.68
C ILE A 79 3.56 -0.25 1.20
N GLY A 80 2.48 0.42 1.65
CA GLY A 80 2.54 1.74 2.27
C GLY A 80 3.51 1.78 3.44
N SER A 81 3.40 0.84 4.39
CA SER A 81 4.31 0.74 5.54
C SER A 81 5.76 0.61 5.08
N HIS A 82 6.06 -0.33 4.18
CA HIS A 82 7.42 -0.52 3.68
C HIS A 82 7.98 0.72 2.98
N MET A 83 7.16 1.41 2.16
CA MET A 83 7.59 2.63 1.48
C MET A 83 7.89 3.77 2.45
N VAL A 84 7.15 3.88 3.55
CA VAL A 84 7.39 4.86 4.62
C VAL A 84 8.68 4.51 5.38
N GLU A 85 8.83 3.25 5.81
CA GLU A 85 10.01 2.76 6.54
C GLU A 85 11.30 2.91 5.72
N HIS A 86 11.22 2.75 4.40
CA HIS A 86 12.35 2.92 3.49
C HIS A 86 12.58 4.38 3.04
N GLY A 87 11.78 5.34 3.52
CA GLY A 87 11.94 6.76 3.20
C GLY A 87 11.58 7.12 1.76
N ILE A 88 10.82 6.27 1.08
CA ILE A 88 10.29 6.52 -0.28
C ILE A 88 9.09 7.47 -0.20
N LEU A 89 8.28 7.32 0.84
CA LEU A 89 7.18 8.23 1.19
C LEU A 89 7.44 8.90 2.55
N PRO A 90 8.53 9.69 2.69
CA PRO A 90 9.00 10.16 3.99
C PRO A 90 8.03 11.14 4.66
N HIS A 91 7.18 11.82 3.89
CA HIS A 91 6.16 12.74 4.40
C HIS A 91 5.07 12.08 5.25
N TYR A 92 5.02 10.75 5.29
CA TYR A 92 4.13 9.98 6.17
C TYR A 92 4.86 9.38 7.39
N ASN A 93 6.17 9.62 7.52
CA ASN A 93 6.98 9.17 8.66
C ASN A 93 6.95 10.17 9.84
N ASP A 94 6.33 11.33 9.65
CA ASP A 94 6.06 12.25 10.74
C ASP A 94 4.76 11.85 11.44
N ASN A 95 4.91 11.41 12.69
CA ASN A 95 3.85 11.35 13.69
C ASN A 95 3.13 12.71 13.72
N GLY A 96 1.94 12.76 13.13
CA GLY A 96 0.90 13.75 13.44
C GLY A 96 -0.01 13.16 14.49
#